data_AF-A0A1X0QPG0-F1
#
_entry.id   AF-A0A1X0QPG0-F1
#
_cell.length_a   1.000
_cell.length_b   1.000
_cell.length_c   1.000
_cell.angle_alpha   90.00
_cell.angle_beta   90.00
_cell.angle_gamma   90.00
#
_symmetry.space_group_name_H-M   'P 1'
#
loop_
_entity.id
_entity.type
_entity.pdbx_description
1 polymer ?
#
loop_
_entity_poly.entity_id
_entity_poly.type
_entity_poly.pdbx_seq_one_letter_code
_entity_poly.pdbx_strand_id
1 'polypeptide(L)'
;KKRNYDTAVLNACGALLFEKSHQDQIFELVDSMNLSPICLTTNQGEEVNALVHVNDVSQICNSNFTKAIPISKKKKTVDDN
;
A
#
# COMPACT_ATOMS: atom_id res chain seq x y z
N LYS A 1 -12.25 17.75 8.67
CA LYS A 1 -10.88 17.58 9.23
C LYS A 1 -10.13 16.60 8.33
N LYS A 2 -9.15 17.05 7.53
CA LYS A 2 -8.35 16.15 6.68
C LYS A 2 -7.52 15.26 7.62
N ARG A 3 -7.66 13.94 7.56
CA ARG A 3 -6.79 13.04 8.33
C ARG A 3 -5.38 13.20 7.76
N ASN A 4 -4.40 13.44 8.64
CA ASN A 4 -2.99 13.40 8.28
C ASN A 4 -2.59 11.93 8.24
N TYR A 5 -2.10 11.47 7.08
CA TYR A 5 -1.64 10.10 6.86
C TYR A 5 -0.12 10.02 6.63
N ASP A 6 0.61 11.10 6.89
CA ASP A 6 2.04 11.22 6.62
C ASP A 6 2.81 10.12 7.35
N THR A 7 2.48 9.87 8.62
CA THR A 7 3.06 8.78 9.41
C THR A 7 2.82 7.40 8.78
N ALA A 8 1.66 7.17 8.19
CA ALA A 8 1.34 5.89 7.54
C ALA A 8 2.13 5.71 6.24
N VAL A 9 2.29 6.78 5.45
CA VAL A 9 3.12 6.78 4.25
C VAL A 9 4.59 6.50 4.60
N LEU A 10 5.13 7.22 5.60
CA LEU A 10 6.51 7.00 6.04
C LEU A 10 6.72 5.60 6.62
N ASN A 11 5.75 5.08 7.36
CA ASN A 11 5.80 3.72 7.89
C ASN A 11 5.80 2.68 6.75
N ALA A 12 4.91 2.83 5.76
CA ALA A 12 4.85 1.96 4.58
C ALA A 12 6.15 2.00 3.74
N CYS A 13 6.82 3.15 3.70
CA CYS A 13 8.11 3.31 3.02
C CYS A 13 9.33 2.96 3.88
N GLY A 14 9.16 2.57 5.14
CA GLY A 14 10.28 2.31 6.07
C GLY A 14 11.12 3.54 6.41
N ALA A 15 10.56 4.74 6.27
CA ALA A 15 11.28 6.02 6.32
C ALA A 15 10.94 6.89 7.53
N LEU A 16 10.27 6.32 8.54
CA LEU A 16 9.85 7.04 9.75
C LEU A 16 11.01 7.74 10.48
N LEU A 17 12.22 7.16 10.40
CA LEU A 17 13.43 7.65 11.07
C LEU A 17 14.35 8.45 10.15
N PHE A 18 13.94 8.72 8.90
CA PHE A 18 14.76 9.50 7.98
C PHE A 18 14.75 10.98 8.36
N GLU A 19 15.77 11.70 7.90
CA GLU A 19 15.77 13.16 7.99
C GLU A 19 14.58 13.77 7.25
N LYS A 20 14.11 14.92 7.73
CA LYS A 20 12.91 15.57 7.21
C LYS A 20 12.97 15.81 5.68
N SER A 21 14.12 16.23 5.15
CA SER A 21 14.32 16.44 3.71
C SER A 21 14.04 15.17 2.90
N HIS A 22 14.45 14.00 3.40
CA HIS A 22 14.18 12.72 2.76
C HIS A 22 12.73 12.27 2.93
N GLN A 23 12.11 12.58 4.07
CA GLN A 23 10.67 12.35 4.26
C GLN A 23 9.83 13.17 3.26
N ASP A 24 10.18 14.43 3.05
CA ASP A 24 9.52 15.31 2.08
C ASP A 24 9.64 14.76 0.64
N GLN A 25 10.82 14.28 0.25
CA GLN A 25 11.03 13.61 -1.05
C GLN A 25 10.19 12.34 -1.22
N ILE A 26 9.96 11.59 -0.14
CA ILE A 26 9.11 10.40 -0.17
C ILE A 26 7.64 10.79 -0.40
N PHE A 27 7.16 11.86 0.24
CA PHE A 27 5.81 12.34 -0.02
C PHE A 27 5.63 12.77 -1.47
N GLU A 28 6.59 13.51 -2.04
CA GLU A 28 6.57 13.88 -3.46
C GLU A 28 6.57 12.65 -4.38
N LEU A 29 7.37 11.63 -4.06
CA LEU A 29 7.43 10.39 -4.81
C LEU A 29 6.08 9.65 -4.78
N VAL A 30 5.50 9.47 -3.59
CA VAL A 30 4.23 8.77 -3.39
C VAL A 30 3.08 9.50 -4.10
N ASP A 31 3.06 10.84 -4.03
CA ASP A 31 2.08 11.66 -4.73
C ASP A 31 2.25 11.57 -6.26
N SER A 32 3.48 11.58 -6.77
CA SER A 32 3.77 11.45 -8.21
C SER A 32 3.34 10.10 -8.79
N MET A 33 3.34 9.05 -7.95
CA MET A 33 2.86 7.71 -8.30
C MET A 33 1.36 7.53 -8.07
N ASN A 34 0.67 8.58 -7.61
CA ASN A 34 -0.76 8.60 -7.35
C ASN A 34 -1.18 7.48 -6.38
N LEU A 35 -0.38 7.29 -5.34
CA LEU A 35 -0.57 6.29 -4.30
C LEU A 35 -1.24 6.91 -3.07
N SER A 36 -2.12 6.14 -2.45
CA SER A 36 -2.77 6.47 -1.19
C SER A 36 -2.40 5.43 -0.12
N PRO A 37 -2.17 5.87 1.13
CA PRO A 37 -1.95 4.95 2.24
C PRO A 37 -3.25 4.22 2.61
N ILE A 38 -3.12 2.92 2.92
CA ILE A 38 -4.16 2.08 3.50
C ILE A 38 -3.59 1.30 4.69
N CYS A 39 -4.47 0.93 5.62
CA CYS A 39 -4.15 -0.03 6.67
C CYS A 39 -4.74 -1.38 6.30
N LEU A 40 -3.93 -2.43 6.38
CA LEU A 40 -4.33 -3.81 6.18
C LEU A 40 -4.12 -4.58 7.47
N THR A 41 -5.01 -5.53 7.77
CA THR A 41 -4.82 -6.47 8.88
C THR A 41 -4.40 -7.82 8.32
N THR A 42 -3.31 -8.38 8.82
CA THR A 42 -2.83 -9.70 8.44
C THR A 42 -3.72 -10.81 9.02
N ASN A 43 -3.53 -12.05 8.55
CA ASN A 43 -4.23 -13.21 9.11
C ASN A 43 -3.85 -13.49 10.57
N GLN A 44 -2.74 -12.93 11.04
CA GLN A 44 -2.25 -12.97 12.41
C GLN A 44 -2.84 -11.84 13.29
N GLY A 45 -3.64 -10.94 12.70
CA GLY A 45 -4.23 -9.79 13.39
C GLY A 45 -3.32 -8.57 13.49
N GLU A 46 -2.19 -8.56 12.79
CA GLU A 46 -1.24 -7.44 12.81
C GLU A 46 -1.68 -6.36 11.82
N GLU A 47 -1.58 -5.09 12.23
CA GLU A 47 -1.84 -3.95 11.35
C GLU A 47 -0.57 -3.56 10.58
N VAL A 48 -0.71 -3.42 9.26
CA VAL A 48 0.37 -3.02 8.36
C VAL A 48 -0.07 -1.85 7.50
N ASN A 49 0.77 -0.83 7.43
CA ASN A 49 0.57 0.28 6.50
C ASN A 49 1.07 -0.13 5.12
N ALA A 50 0.24 0.06 4.11
CA ALA A 50 0.57 -0.21 2.71
C ALA A 50 0.21 0.99 1.83
N LEU A 51 0.78 1.04 0.63
CA LEU A 51 0.45 2.01 -0.40
C LEU A 51 -0.30 1.31 -1.54
N VAL A 52 -1.33 1.96 -2.06
CA VAL A 52 -2.14 1.44 -3.15
C VAL A 52 -2.49 2.58 -4.10
N HIS A 53 -2.62 2.27 -5.39
CA HIS A 53 -3.02 3.28 -6.36
C HIS A 53 -4.44 3.76 -6.09
N VAL A 54 -4.69 5.07 -6.17
CA VAL A 54 -6.01 5.65 -5.85
C VAL A 54 -7.15 5.06 -6.69
N ASN A 55 -6.85 4.66 -7.93
CA ASN A 55 -7.81 4.00 -8.81
C ASN A 55 -8.30 2.67 -8.23
N ASP A 56 -7.43 1.90 -7.59
CA ASP A 56 -7.78 0.60 -7.01
C ASP A 56 -8.59 0.80 -5.72
N VAL A 57 -8.28 1.84 -4.94
CA VAL A 57 -9.09 2.23 -3.77
C VAL A 57 -10.52 2.55 -4.19
N SER A 58 -10.68 3.36 -5.24
CA SER A 58 -12.00 3.69 -5.78
C SER A 58 -12.76 2.45 -6.23
N GLN A 59 -12.10 1.50 -6.90
CA GLN A 59 -12.72 0.24 -7.31
C GLN A 59 -13.13 -0.62 -6.12
N ILE A 60 -12.29 -0.72 -5.07
CA ILE A 60 -12.60 -1.49 -3.85
C ILE A 60 -13.76 -0.86 -3.10
N CYS A 61 -13.75 0.46 -2.89
CA CYS A 61 -14.82 1.17 -2.17
C CYS A 61 -16.16 1.16 -2.92
N ASN A 62 -16.12 1.13 -4.26
CA ASN A 62 -17.33 1.09 -5.09
C ASN A 62 -17.80 -0.33 -5.42
N SER A 63 -17.00 -1.35 -5.12
CA SER A 63 -17.41 -2.75 -5.26
C SER A 63 -17.97 -3.27 -3.93
N ASN A 64 -18.89 -4.24 -3.99
CA ASN A 64 -19.38 -4.97 -2.81
C ASN A 64 -18.29 -5.94 -2.27
N PHE A 65 -17.07 -5.43 -2.12
CA PHE A 65 -15.87 -6.20 -1.84
C PHE A 65 -15.86 -6.61 -0.37
N THR A 66 -16.35 -7.81 -0.10
CA THR A 66 -16.41 -8.37 1.26
C THR A 66 -15.12 -9.05 1.68
N LYS A 67 -14.25 -9.46 0.73
CA LYS A 67 -12.98 -10.14 1.05
C LYS A 67 -11.98 -10.12 -0.12
N ALA A 68 -10.72 -9.81 0.17
CA ALA A 68 -9.61 -10.04 -0.76
C ALA A 68 -9.20 -11.52 -0.73
N ILE A 69 -9.19 -12.19 -1.88
CA ILE A 69 -8.64 -13.54 -2.00
C ILE A 69 -7.21 -13.41 -2.55
N PRO A 70 -6.17 -13.87 -1.83
CA PRO A 70 -4.82 -13.87 -2.36
C PRO A 70 -4.75 -14.72 -3.63
N ILE A 71 -4.29 -14.13 -4.73
CA ILE A 71 -4.10 -14.86 -5.98
C ILE A 71 -2.84 -15.72 -5.80
N SER A 72 -3.03 -17.02 -5.62
CA SER A 72 -1.93 -17.99 -5.67
C SER A 72 -1.26 -17.86 -7.03
N LYS A 73 0.01 -17.41 -7.07
CA LYS A 73 0.81 -17.40 -8.29
C LYS A 73 0.80 -18.82 -8.87
N LYS A 74 0.23 -19.00 -10.07
CA LYS A 74 0.38 -20.26 -10.80
C LYS A 74 1.87 -20.54 -10.93
N LYS A 75 2.32 -21.69 -10.40
CA LYS A 75 3.66 -22.22 -10.68
C LYS A 75 3.86 -22.19 -12.19
N LYS A 76 4.85 -21.43 -12.65
CA LYS A 76 5.36 -21.55 -14.02
C LYS A 76 5.95 -22.96 -14.10
N THR A 77 5.28 -23.88 -14.78
CA THR A 77 5.94 -25.09 -15.27
C THR A 77 6.98 -24.62 -16.28
N VAL A 78 8.25 -24.82 -15.92
CA VAL A 78 9.36 -24.77 -16.87
C VAL A 78 9.24 -26.10 -17.62
N ASP A 79 8.84 -26.04 -18.89
CA ASP A 79 9.00 -27.20 -19.78
C ASP A 79 10.50 -27.31 -20.10
N ASP A 80 11.09 -28.43 -19.69
CA ASP A 80 12.41 -28.85 -20.13
C ASP A 80 12.37 -29.20 -21.63
N ASN A 81 13.28 -28.61 -22.40
CA ASN A 81 13.71 -29.10 -23.71
C ASN A 81 15.22 -28.90 -23.84
#